data_AF-A0A537NM56-F1
#
_entry.id   AF-A0A537NM56-F1
#
_cell.length_a   1.000
_cell.length_b   1.000
_cell.length_c   1.000
_cell.angle_alpha   90.00
_cell.angle_beta   90.00
_cell.angle_gamma   90.00
#
_symmetry.space_group_name_H-M   'P 1'
#
loop_
_entity.id
_entity.type
_entity.pdbx_description
1 polymer ?
#
loop_
_entity_poly.entity_id
_entity_poly.type
_entity_poly.pdbx_seq_one_letter_code
_entity_poly.pdbx_strand_id
1 'polypeptide(L)'
;MVTATYEVDTINSRKNSGLPLNVLAIELLEIGAGGGSIADSKMGLITVGPQSAGAVPGPVCYGAGGTRSTVTDANLLLGYLNADYFNGGAMTLDCAAAAAAVEAAIAKPLGLSLTAAAWGIHSIANSNMERAMRVVSIERGRDPREHVLVAFGGAGPVHACRLARALGIPKVIVPFAAGVGLCRRASRRGAQGRCRHHPRHQAWWRRTKRDSGPPRRAGATHAAASGAARPRGPACDLA
;
A
#
# COMPACT_ATOMS: atom_id res chain seq x y z
N MET A 1 -18.99 -1.98 -0.19
CA MET A 1 -20.18 -1.13 0.04
C MET A 1 -21.00 -1.20 -1.23
N VAL A 2 -22.31 -1.44 -1.14
CA VAL A 2 -23.16 -1.65 -2.33
C VAL A 2 -23.94 -0.37 -2.61
N THR A 3 -23.78 0.18 -3.81
CA THR A 3 -24.50 1.37 -4.30
C THR A 3 -25.50 0.92 -5.37
N ALA A 4 -26.67 1.56 -5.43
CA ALA A 4 -27.78 1.13 -6.30
C ALA A 4 -27.70 1.70 -7.73
N THR A 5 -26.93 2.78 -7.92
CA THR A 5 -26.77 3.46 -9.21
C THR A 5 -25.28 3.69 -9.46
N TYR A 6 -24.78 3.25 -10.61
CA TYR A 6 -23.38 3.34 -11.01
C TYR A 6 -23.27 3.73 -12.49
N GLU A 7 -22.40 4.67 -12.83
CA GLU A 7 -22.16 5.09 -14.22
C GLU A 7 -21.11 4.21 -14.90
N VAL A 8 -21.41 3.72 -16.11
CA VAL A 8 -20.45 3.04 -16.99
C VAL A 8 -20.18 3.87 -18.24
N ASP A 9 -19.06 3.61 -18.92
CA ASP A 9 -18.72 4.27 -20.19
C ASP A 9 -18.61 5.81 -20.11
N THR A 10 -17.95 6.29 -19.05
CA THR A 10 -17.68 7.73 -18.90
C THR A 10 -16.65 8.21 -19.90
N ILE A 11 -16.94 9.31 -20.60
CA ILE A 11 -16.00 9.95 -21.54
C ILE A 11 -14.88 10.62 -20.73
N ASN A 12 -13.63 10.15 -20.91
CA ASN A 12 -12.45 10.68 -20.21
C ASN A 12 -12.57 10.69 -18.68
N SER A 13 -13.27 9.71 -18.08
CA SER A 13 -13.49 9.63 -16.63
C SER A 13 -14.19 10.85 -16.01
N ARG A 14 -14.92 11.65 -16.80
CA ARG A 14 -15.73 12.75 -16.27
C ARG A 14 -16.99 12.21 -15.59
N LYS A 15 -17.27 12.68 -14.37
CA LYS A 15 -18.52 12.40 -13.67
C LYS A 15 -19.72 12.90 -14.50
N ASN A 16 -20.83 12.16 -14.54
CA ASN A 16 -22.07 12.49 -15.23
C ASN A 16 -21.94 12.52 -16.77
N SER A 17 -20.99 11.75 -17.32
CA SER A 17 -20.80 11.60 -18.77
C SER A 17 -21.05 10.18 -19.27
N GLY A 18 -21.31 9.24 -18.36
CA GLY A 18 -21.57 7.84 -18.65
C GLY A 18 -23.05 7.47 -18.62
N LEU A 19 -23.33 6.20 -18.90
CA LEU A 19 -24.66 5.59 -18.82
C LEU A 19 -24.95 5.13 -17.38
N PRO A 20 -26.02 5.61 -16.74
CA PRO A 20 -26.39 5.16 -15.40
C PRO A 20 -26.99 3.76 -15.44
N LEU A 21 -26.41 2.84 -14.65
CA LEU A 21 -26.95 1.50 -14.42
C LEU A 21 -27.49 1.39 -13.01
N ASN A 22 -28.73 0.89 -12.88
CA ASN A 22 -29.35 0.59 -11.59
C ASN A 22 -29.09 -0.86 -11.19
N VAL A 23 -27.85 -1.14 -10.77
CA VAL A 23 -27.42 -2.46 -10.31
C VAL A 23 -26.74 -2.34 -8.95
N LEU A 24 -26.89 -3.37 -8.11
CA LEU A 24 -26.19 -3.48 -6.84
C LEU A 24 -24.69 -3.70 -7.11
N ALA A 25 -23.91 -2.63 -7.09
CA ALA A 25 -22.48 -2.67 -7.39
C ALA A 25 -21.63 -2.35 -6.16
N ILE A 26 -20.48 -3.03 -6.03
CA ILE A 26 -19.48 -2.62 -5.06
C ILE A 26 -18.79 -1.39 -5.60
N GLU A 27 -18.90 -0.29 -4.87
CA GLU A 27 -18.20 0.93 -5.23
C GLU A 27 -16.73 0.84 -4.82
N LEU A 28 -15.86 1.02 -5.79
CA LEU A 28 -14.40 1.07 -5.65
C LEU A 28 -13.93 2.47 -6.04
N LEU A 29 -13.28 3.17 -5.12
CA LEU A 29 -12.48 4.33 -5.48
C LEU A 29 -11.05 3.90 -5.73
N GLU A 30 -10.54 4.19 -6.92
CA GLU A 30 -9.12 4.07 -7.21
C GLU A 30 -8.41 5.37 -6.82
N ILE A 31 -7.34 5.24 -6.04
CA ILE A 31 -6.48 6.36 -5.67
C ILE A 31 -5.19 6.20 -6.46
N GLY A 32 -4.91 7.14 -7.37
CA GLY A 32 -3.75 7.14 -8.28
C GLY A 32 -2.40 7.41 -7.61
N ALA A 33 -2.11 6.74 -6.50
CA ALA A 33 -0.87 6.79 -5.75
C ALA A 33 -0.44 5.35 -5.41
N GLY A 34 0.08 4.65 -6.42
CA GLY A 34 0.61 3.28 -6.29
C GLY A 34 2.14 3.26 -6.26
N GLY A 35 2.73 2.08 -6.12
CA GLY A 35 4.19 1.92 -6.15
C GLY A 35 4.83 2.44 -7.45
N GLY A 36 4.15 2.27 -8.58
CA GLY A 36 4.61 2.76 -9.88
C GLY A 36 4.36 4.24 -10.15
N SER A 37 3.71 4.98 -9.25
CA SER A 37 3.47 6.42 -9.46
C SER A 37 4.81 7.15 -9.58
N ILE A 38 4.93 7.94 -10.65
CA ILE A 38 6.18 8.65 -10.98
C ILE A 38 6.33 9.86 -10.07
N ALA A 39 7.53 10.04 -9.53
CA ALA A 39 7.91 11.20 -8.75
C ALA A 39 8.78 12.14 -9.59
N ASP A 40 8.51 13.44 -9.45
CA ASP A 40 9.21 14.50 -10.18
C ASP A 40 9.25 15.79 -9.35
N SER A 41 10.20 16.68 -9.65
CA SER A 41 10.30 17.99 -9.00
C SER A 41 9.88 19.08 -9.98
N LYS A 42 8.77 19.77 -9.66
CA LYS A 42 8.25 20.86 -10.49
C LYS A 42 8.13 22.10 -9.63
N MET A 43 8.69 23.22 -10.11
CA MET A 43 8.61 24.52 -9.42
C MET A 43 9.07 24.45 -7.95
N GLY A 44 10.13 23.69 -7.66
CA GLY A 44 10.65 23.54 -6.30
C GLY A 44 9.82 22.62 -5.38
N LEU A 45 8.82 21.92 -5.91
CA LEU A 45 7.94 21.03 -5.15
C LEU A 45 8.04 19.59 -5.66
N ILE A 46 8.00 18.64 -4.73
CA ILE A 46 7.89 17.21 -5.05
C ILE A 46 6.45 16.91 -5.48
N THR A 47 6.31 16.30 -6.65
CA THR A 47 5.04 15.83 -7.20
C THR A 47 5.10 14.33 -7.40
N VAL A 48 3.99 13.63 -7.14
CA VAL A 48 3.86 12.18 -7.31
C VAL A 48 2.57 11.88 -8.04
N GLY A 49 2.68 11.16 -9.17
CA GLY A 49 1.54 10.92 -10.08
C GLY A 49 1.14 12.17 -10.87
N PRO A 50 0.02 12.12 -11.63
CA PRO A 50 -0.89 10.98 -11.81
C PRO A 50 -0.32 9.89 -12.75
N GLN A 51 0.77 10.20 -13.46
CA GLN A 51 1.42 9.23 -14.35
C GLN A 51 2.03 8.07 -13.55
N SER A 52 1.95 6.87 -14.12
CA SER A 52 2.51 5.64 -13.54
C SER A 52 3.48 5.00 -14.53
N ALA A 53 4.56 4.42 -14.00
CA ALA A 53 5.49 3.58 -14.74
C ALA A 53 4.93 2.18 -15.05
N GLY A 54 3.76 1.85 -14.48
CA GLY A 54 3.12 0.55 -14.66
C GLY A 54 3.95 -0.60 -14.11
N ALA A 55 3.77 -1.79 -14.67
CA ALA A 55 4.61 -2.96 -14.40
C ALA A 55 5.78 -3.11 -15.39
N VAL A 56 5.56 -2.68 -16.64
CA VAL A 56 6.56 -2.63 -17.72
C VAL A 56 6.42 -1.25 -18.40
N PRO A 57 7.47 -0.41 -18.43
CA PRO A 57 8.84 -0.67 -17.99
C PRO A 57 9.03 -0.72 -16.46
N GLY A 58 8.05 -0.24 -15.69
CA GLY A 58 8.05 -0.33 -14.22
C GLY A 58 9.01 0.64 -13.51
N PRO A 59 9.08 0.56 -12.17
CA PRO A 59 10.09 1.24 -11.35
C PRO A 59 11.52 1.03 -11.84
N VAL A 60 12.39 2.02 -11.60
CA VAL A 60 13.81 1.94 -12.00
C VAL A 60 14.51 0.77 -11.32
N CYS A 61 14.20 0.55 -10.05
CA CYS A 61 14.75 -0.55 -9.26
C CYS A 61 14.42 -1.95 -9.80
N TYR A 62 13.48 -2.11 -10.74
CA TYR A 62 13.18 -3.40 -11.36
C TYR A 62 14.18 -3.78 -12.46
N GLY A 63 14.98 -2.82 -12.97
CA GLY A 63 15.95 -3.08 -14.03
C GLY A 63 15.33 -3.41 -15.39
N ALA A 64 14.01 -3.23 -15.57
CA ALA A 64 13.27 -3.59 -16.79
C ALA A 64 13.17 -2.42 -17.81
N GLY A 65 14.13 -1.48 -17.78
CA GLY A 65 14.17 -0.31 -18.67
C GLY A 65 13.43 0.92 -18.16
N GLY A 66 12.96 0.92 -16.91
CA GLY A 66 12.41 2.10 -16.26
C GLY A 66 13.48 3.16 -16.01
N THR A 67 13.21 4.42 -16.36
CA THR A 67 14.15 5.55 -16.21
C THR A 67 13.65 6.66 -15.30
N ARG A 68 12.37 6.65 -14.95
CA ARG A 68 11.72 7.71 -14.16
C ARG A 68 11.54 7.25 -12.72
N SER A 69 11.94 8.08 -11.75
CA SER A 69 11.83 7.76 -10.33
C SER A 69 10.39 7.51 -9.91
N THR A 70 10.17 6.52 -9.04
CA THR A 70 8.83 6.10 -8.58
C THR A 70 8.74 5.99 -7.06
N VAL A 71 7.53 5.80 -6.54
CA VAL A 71 7.28 5.53 -5.11
C VAL A 71 7.97 4.25 -4.65
N THR A 72 8.02 3.19 -5.49
CA THR A 72 8.73 1.95 -5.17
C THR A 72 10.24 2.19 -5.02
N ASP A 73 10.84 3.02 -5.88
CA ASP A 73 12.27 3.38 -5.78
C ASP A 73 12.57 4.08 -4.46
N ALA A 74 11.73 5.05 -4.06
CA ALA A 74 11.86 5.72 -2.78
C ALA A 74 11.69 4.76 -1.59
N ASN A 75 10.71 3.85 -1.67
CA ASN A 75 10.47 2.85 -0.62
C ASN A 75 11.66 1.87 -0.47
N LEU A 76 12.33 1.52 -1.57
CA LEU A 76 13.55 0.72 -1.55
C LEU A 76 14.69 1.46 -0.84
N LEU A 77 14.96 2.71 -1.22
CA LEU A 77 16.03 3.52 -0.63
C LEU A 77 15.83 3.78 0.87
N LEU A 78 14.58 3.89 1.32
CA LEU A 78 14.25 4.03 2.74
C LEU A 78 14.31 2.71 3.53
N GLY A 79 14.59 1.59 2.86
CA GLY A 79 14.68 0.26 3.48
C GLY A 79 13.33 -0.39 3.81
N TYR A 80 12.22 0.09 3.23
CA TYR A 80 10.92 -0.58 3.37
C TYR A 80 10.84 -1.87 2.55
N LEU A 81 11.63 -1.97 1.49
CA LEU A 81 11.71 -3.15 0.62
C LEU A 81 13.07 -3.82 0.81
N ASN A 82 13.06 -5.15 0.81
CA ASN A 82 14.30 -5.93 0.78
C ASN A 82 14.77 -6.06 -0.67
N ALA A 83 15.96 -5.56 -0.97
CA ALA A 83 16.55 -5.59 -2.30
C ALA A 83 16.80 -7.03 -2.80
N ASP A 84 17.22 -7.93 -1.91
CA ASP A 84 17.58 -9.31 -2.24
C ASP A 84 16.38 -10.26 -2.26
N TYR A 85 15.24 -9.83 -1.71
CA TYR A 85 14.07 -10.66 -1.55
C TYR A 85 12.78 -9.92 -1.93
N PHE A 86 12.65 -9.63 -3.22
CA PHE A 86 11.45 -9.02 -3.78
C PHE A 86 10.62 -10.02 -4.59
N ASN A 87 9.29 -9.81 -4.63
CA ASN A 87 8.33 -10.68 -5.32
C ASN A 87 8.49 -12.19 -5.00
N GLY A 88 8.71 -12.52 -3.72
CA GLY A 88 8.94 -13.90 -3.28
C GLY A 88 10.33 -14.45 -3.58
N GLY A 89 11.30 -13.58 -3.87
CA GLY A 89 12.67 -13.94 -4.28
C GLY A 89 12.82 -14.13 -5.78
N ALA A 90 11.80 -13.82 -6.58
CA ALA A 90 11.85 -13.93 -8.04
C ALA A 90 12.62 -12.78 -8.71
N MET A 91 12.88 -11.69 -7.99
CA MET A 91 13.55 -10.51 -8.50
C MET A 91 14.42 -9.88 -7.41
N THR A 92 15.62 -9.45 -7.81
CA THR A 92 16.49 -8.57 -7.03
C THR A 92 16.26 -7.12 -7.47
N LEU A 93 16.35 -6.18 -6.54
CA LEU A 93 16.14 -4.76 -6.83
C LEU A 93 17.48 -4.02 -6.92
N ASP A 94 17.58 -3.13 -7.90
CA ASP A 94 18.77 -2.29 -8.08
C ASP A 94 18.67 -1.00 -7.24
N CYS A 95 19.34 -1.00 -6.08
CA CYS A 95 19.43 0.18 -5.21
C CYS A 95 20.22 1.32 -5.86
N ALA A 96 21.25 1.04 -6.64
CA ALA A 96 22.09 2.07 -7.24
C ALA A 96 21.33 2.81 -8.36
N ALA A 97 20.62 2.08 -9.20
CA ALA A 97 19.77 2.68 -10.23
C ALA A 97 18.63 3.50 -9.62
N ALA A 98 18.00 3.01 -8.55
CA ALA A 98 16.98 3.75 -7.80
C ALA A 98 17.55 5.05 -7.20
N ALA A 99 18.74 4.98 -6.60
CA ALA A 99 19.42 6.13 -6.02
C ALA A 99 19.71 7.19 -7.09
N ALA A 100 20.31 6.79 -8.21
CA ALA A 100 20.62 7.70 -9.31
C ALA A 100 19.37 8.39 -9.88
N ALA A 101 18.26 7.66 -10.03
CA ALA A 101 17.01 8.21 -10.53
C ALA A 101 16.38 9.23 -9.56
N VAL A 102 16.32 8.92 -8.27
CA VAL A 102 15.79 9.84 -7.25
C VAL A 102 16.71 11.06 -7.09
N GLU A 103 18.03 10.85 -7.17
CA GLU A 103 19.00 11.92 -7.08
C GLU A 103 18.85 12.91 -8.24
N ALA A 104 18.74 12.43 -9.47
CA ALA A 104 18.58 13.26 -10.66
C ALA A 104 17.22 13.98 -10.69
N ALA A 105 16.14 13.29 -10.34
CA ALA A 105 14.78 13.84 -10.46
C ALA A 105 14.41 14.79 -9.31
N ILE A 106 14.89 14.54 -8.09
CA ILE A 106 14.43 15.23 -6.88
C ILE A 106 15.58 15.83 -6.06
N ALA A 107 16.60 15.04 -5.73
CA ALA A 107 17.60 15.48 -4.76
C ALA A 107 18.44 16.65 -5.29
N LYS A 108 18.98 16.55 -6.51
CA LYS A 108 19.77 17.61 -7.15
C LYS A 108 18.95 18.88 -7.43
N PRO A 109 17.75 18.82 -8.05
CA PRO A 109 16.96 20.02 -8.32
C PRO A 109 16.54 20.78 -7.07
N LEU A 110 16.37 20.09 -5.93
CA LEU A 110 15.90 20.68 -4.67
C LEU A 110 17.02 20.90 -3.64
N GLY A 111 18.26 20.53 -3.93
CA GLY A 111 19.38 20.62 -2.99
C GLY A 111 19.19 19.77 -1.72
N LEU A 112 18.54 18.62 -1.84
CA LEU A 112 18.26 17.70 -0.73
C LEU A 112 19.26 16.54 -0.70
N SER A 113 19.45 15.94 0.49
CA SER A 113 20.11 14.64 0.56
C SER A 113 19.24 13.55 -0.08
N LEU A 114 19.86 12.47 -0.55
CA LEU A 114 19.15 11.35 -1.16
C LEU A 114 18.04 10.80 -0.25
N THR A 115 18.36 10.61 1.04
CA THR A 115 17.40 10.12 2.04
C THR A 115 16.24 11.10 2.26
N ALA A 116 16.53 12.41 2.29
CA ALA A 116 15.49 13.43 2.43
C ALA A 116 14.58 13.49 1.20
N ALA A 117 15.16 13.35 0.00
CA ALA A 117 14.39 13.26 -1.25
C ALA A 117 13.48 12.03 -1.28
N ALA A 118 14.02 10.84 -0.97
CA ALA A 118 13.24 9.60 -0.88
C ALA A 118 12.12 9.70 0.16
N TRP A 119 12.41 10.27 1.34
CA TRP A 119 11.40 10.53 2.37
C TRP A 119 10.31 11.50 1.91
N GLY A 120 10.69 12.53 1.15
CA GLY A 120 9.76 13.47 0.53
C GLY A 120 8.79 12.78 -0.40
N ILE A 121 9.28 11.94 -1.32
CA ILE A 121 8.44 11.14 -2.23
C ILE A 121 7.47 10.26 -1.43
N HIS A 122 7.98 9.50 -0.46
CA HIS A 122 7.16 8.62 0.39
C HIS A 122 6.09 9.41 1.15
N SER A 123 6.44 10.57 1.69
CA SER A 123 5.52 11.41 2.45
C SER A 123 4.41 11.99 1.57
N ILE A 124 4.75 12.56 0.40
CA ILE A 124 3.76 13.08 -0.55
C ILE A 124 2.82 11.97 -1.03
N ALA A 125 3.34 10.78 -1.34
CA ALA A 125 2.51 9.64 -1.72
C ALA A 125 1.50 9.27 -0.62
N ASN A 126 1.94 9.21 0.64
CA ASN A 126 1.05 8.95 1.77
C ASN A 126 0.03 10.07 1.99
N SER A 127 0.42 11.34 1.87
CA SER A 127 -0.49 12.48 1.99
C SER A 127 -1.56 12.48 0.90
N ASN A 128 -1.21 12.10 -0.34
CA ASN A 128 -2.18 11.93 -1.42
C ASN A 128 -3.18 10.80 -1.12
N MET A 129 -2.69 9.66 -0.64
CA MET A 129 -3.54 8.54 -0.20
C MET A 129 -4.46 8.93 0.97
N GLU A 130 -3.92 9.62 1.97
CA GLU A 130 -4.69 10.11 3.12
C GLU A 130 -5.79 11.07 2.68
N ARG A 131 -5.46 12.08 1.85
CA ARG A 131 -6.43 13.06 1.34
C ARG A 131 -7.58 12.39 0.61
N ALA A 132 -7.27 11.41 -0.25
CA ALA A 132 -8.29 10.68 -0.97
C ALA A 132 -9.16 9.83 -0.02
N MET A 133 -8.57 9.17 0.97
CA MET A 133 -9.33 8.44 2.00
C MET A 133 -10.24 9.36 2.83
N ARG A 134 -9.78 10.58 3.18
CA ARG A 134 -10.59 11.56 3.90
C ARG A 134 -11.77 12.04 3.08
N VAL A 135 -11.58 12.32 1.78
CA VAL A 135 -12.68 12.72 0.90
C VAL A 135 -13.77 11.65 0.88
N VAL A 136 -13.39 10.38 0.67
CA VAL A 136 -14.36 9.26 0.67
C VAL A 136 -15.09 9.11 2.00
N SER A 137 -14.38 9.33 3.11
CA SER A 137 -14.96 9.22 4.45
C SER A 137 -15.92 10.37 4.75
N ILE A 138 -15.52 11.61 4.44
CA ILE A 138 -16.27 12.84 4.72
C ILE A 138 -17.50 12.96 3.82
N GLU A 139 -17.38 12.69 2.52
CA GLU A 139 -18.52 12.71 1.58
C GLU A 139 -19.67 11.79 2.03
N ARG A 140 -19.39 10.84 2.91
CA ARG A 140 -20.34 9.84 3.41
C ARG A 140 -20.63 9.96 4.90
N GLY A 141 -20.12 11.01 5.56
CA GLY A 141 -20.33 11.24 6.99
C GLY A 141 -19.76 10.15 7.90
N ARG A 142 -18.73 9.41 7.44
CA ARG A 142 -18.11 8.33 8.21
C ARG A 142 -16.83 8.81 8.88
N ASP A 143 -16.64 8.41 10.13
CA ASP A 143 -15.39 8.64 10.85
C ASP A 143 -14.42 7.46 10.65
N PRO A 144 -13.23 7.65 10.06
CA PRO A 144 -12.23 6.60 9.91
C PRO A 144 -11.84 5.93 11.24
N ARG A 145 -11.94 6.66 12.36
CA ARG A 145 -11.53 6.19 13.70
C ARG A 145 -12.41 5.04 14.23
N GLU A 146 -13.63 4.93 13.73
CA GLU A 146 -14.57 3.86 14.07
C GLU A 146 -14.34 2.57 13.27
N HIS A 147 -13.40 2.59 12.33
CA HIS A 147 -13.21 1.51 11.36
C HIS A 147 -11.85 0.83 11.53
N VAL A 148 -11.65 -0.26 10.78
CA VAL A 148 -10.39 -1.02 10.72
C VAL A 148 -9.84 -0.93 9.31
N LEU A 149 -8.55 -0.61 9.17
CA LEU A 149 -7.88 -0.59 7.88
C LEU A 149 -7.44 -2.00 7.51
N VAL A 150 -7.96 -2.55 6.41
CA VAL A 150 -7.46 -3.81 5.84
C VAL A 150 -6.53 -3.49 4.68
N ALA A 151 -5.23 -3.72 4.86
CA ALA A 151 -4.23 -3.44 3.85
C ALA A 151 -3.89 -4.69 3.05
N PHE A 152 -4.17 -4.65 1.76
CA PHE A 152 -3.89 -5.71 0.79
C PHE A 152 -3.23 -5.13 -0.46
N GLY A 153 -2.82 -5.99 -1.39
CA GLY A 153 -2.00 -5.62 -2.54
C GLY A 153 -0.50 -5.61 -2.22
N GLY A 154 0.33 -5.42 -3.26
CA GLY A 154 1.79 -5.48 -3.11
C GLY A 154 2.37 -4.34 -2.27
N ALA A 155 1.92 -3.11 -2.51
CA ALA A 155 2.39 -1.91 -1.82
C ALA A 155 1.53 -1.50 -0.60
N GLY A 156 0.31 -2.05 -0.45
CA GLY A 156 -0.62 -1.65 0.60
C GLY A 156 -0.03 -1.72 2.01
N PRO A 157 0.58 -2.85 2.42
CA PRO A 157 1.17 -2.98 3.75
C PRO A 157 2.32 -2.00 4.04
N VAL A 158 3.05 -1.57 3.00
CA VAL A 158 4.17 -0.62 3.13
C VAL A 158 3.68 0.75 3.64
N HIS A 159 2.49 1.17 3.23
CA HIS A 159 1.91 2.47 3.57
C HIS A 159 0.88 2.41 4.72
N ALA A 160 0.36 1.22 5.01
CA ALA A 160 -0.79 1.02 5.90
C ALA A 160 -0.63 1.64 7.29
N CYS A 161 0.52 1.45 7.94
CA CYS A 161 0.75 1.96 9.30
C CYS A 161 0.74 3.49 9.35
N ARG A 162 1.28 4.15 8.33
CA ARG A 162 1.36 5.62 8.27
C ARG A 162 0.00 6.21 7.96
N LEU A 163 -0.73 5.62 7.01
CA LEU A 163 -2.12 5.98 6.70
C LEU A 163 -3.04 5.81 7.92
N ALA A 164 -2.92 4.69 8.63
CA ALA A 164 -3.72 4.44 9.82
C ALA A 164 -3.46 5.49 10.91
N ARG A 165 -2.20 5.85 11.18
CA ARG A 165 -1.88 6.92 12.13
C ARG A 165 -2.43 8.27 11.69
N ALA A 166 -2.26 8.63 10.42
CA ALA A 166 -2.72 9.92 9.91
C ALA A 166 -4.25 10.08 9.99
N LEU A 167 -4.98 8.99 9.73
CA LEU A 167 -6.43 8.95 9.79
C LEU A 167 -7.00 8.63 11.19
N GLY A 168 -6.14 8.36 12.18
CA GLY A 168 -6.56 7.97 13.53
C GLY A 168 -7.21 6.58 13.61
N ILE A 169 -6.95 5.70 12.64
CA ILE A 169 -7.51 4.35 12.59
C ILE A 169 -6.82 3.49 13.66
N PRO A 170 -7.56 2.91 14.63
CA PRO A 170 -6.97 2.23 15.77
C PRO A 170 -6.37 0.86 15.44
N LYS A 171 -6.78 0.25 14.31
CA LYS A 171 -6.40 -1.12 13.97
C LYS A 171 -6.12 -1.28 12.48
N VAL A 172 -5.00 -1.92 12.18
CA VAL A 172 -4.62 -2.35 10.83
C VAL A 172 -4.60 -3.88 10.78
N ILE A 173 -5.23 -4.45 9.75
CA ILE A 173 -5.17 -5.88 9.45
C ILE A 173 -4.40 -6.04 8.14
N VAL A 174 -3.30 -6.77 8.19
CA VAL A 174 -2.55 -7.21 7.01
C VAL A 174 -2.77 -8.72 6.85
N PRO A 175 -3.58 -9.17 5.87
CA PRO A 175 -3.78 -10.59 5.64
C PRO A 175 -2.48 -11.29 5.24
N PHE A 176 -2.34 -12.56 5.62
CA PHE A 176 -1.23 -13.38 5.11
C PHE A 176 -1.27 -13.44 3.58
N ALA A 177 -0.12 -13.22 2.95
CA ALA A 177 0.01 -13.08 1.51
C ALA A 177 -0.86 -11.93 0.94
N ALA A 178 -0.85 -10.77 1.63
CA ALA A 178 -1.52 -9.54 1.23
C ALA A 178 -1.30 -9.17 -0.25
N GLY A 179 -0.10 -9.43 -0.79
CA GLY A 179 0.24 -9.22 -2.20
C GLY A 179 -0.63 -9.99 -3.20
N VAL A 180 -1.14 -11.17 -2.83
CA VAL A 180 -2.06 -12.01 -3.62
C VAL A 180 -3.43 -12.16 -2.96
N GLY A 181 -3.75 -11.28 -2.00
CA GLY A 181 -4.82 -11.47 -1.02
C GLY A 181 -6.21 -11.76 -1.62
N LEU A 182 -6.50 -11.28 -2.84
CA LEU A 182 -7.75 -11.57 -3.55
C LEU A 182 -7.76 -12.92 -4.29
N CYS A 183 -6.61 -13.41 -4.77
CA CYS A 183 -6.54 -14.63 -5.59
C CYS A 183 -6.69 -15.92 -4.75
N ARG A 184 -6.29 -15.89 -3.47
CA ARG A 184 -6.29 -17.10 -2.62
C ARG A 184 -7.69 -17.62 -2.28
N ARG A 185 -8.74 -16.80 -2.41
CA ARG A 185 -10.12 -17.22 -2.10
C ARG A 185 -10.79 -18.03 -3.23
N ALA A 186 -10.23 -18.01 -4.45
CA ALA A 186 -10.80 -18.72 -5.60
C ALA A 186 -10.47 -20.23 -5.63
N SER A 187 -9.42 -20.71 -4.95
CA SER A 187 -8.96 -22.11 -5.09
C SER A 187 -9.51 -23.11 -4.07
N ARG A 188 -10.46 -22.72 -3.20
CA ARG A 188 -11.08 -23.66 -2.24
C ARG A 188 -12.09 -24.66 -2.86
N ARG A 189 -12.17 -24.73 -4.19
CA ARG A 189 -12.72 -25.89 -4.91
C ARG A 189 -11.59 -26.51 -5.74
N GLY A 190 -10.90 -27.52 -5.20
CA GLY A 190 -10.21 -28.52 -6.04
C GLY A 190 -8.68 -28.59 -6.06
N ALA A 191 -7.91 -27.79 -5.31
CA ALA A 191 -6.44 -27.93 -5.33
C ALA A 191 -5.89 -28.49 -4.01
N GLN A 192 -5.84 -29.81 -3.92
CA GLN A 192 -5.12 -30.57 -2.91
C GLN A 192 -3.59 -30.47 -3.17
N GLY A 193 -3.04 -29.26 -3.09
CA GLY A 193 -1.59 -28.99 -3.18
C GLY A 193 -1.02 -28.76 -1.79
N ARG A 194 -0.08 -29.61 -1.37
CA ARG A 194 0.47 -29.70 -0.01
C ARG A 194 1.18 -28.41 0.44
N CYS A 195 0.47 -27.53 1.14
CA CYS A 195 1.08 -26.67 2.14
C CYS A 195 0.91 -27.35 3.50
N ARG A 196 1.97 -27.97 4.03
CA ARG A 196 1.97 -28.54 5.39
C ARG A 196 1.59 -27.42 6.38
N HIS A 197 0.37 -27.48 6.93
CA HIS A 197 -0.12 -26.52 7.90
C HIS A 197 0.11 -27.03 9.32
N HIS A 198 0.74 -26.19 10.15
CA HIS A 198 0.99 -26.45 11.56
C HIS A 198 -0.34 -26.42 12.36
N PRO A 199 -0.63 -27.40 13.25
CA PRO A 199 -1.96 -27.61 13.85
C PRO A 199 -2.51 -26.44 14.70
N ARG A 200 -1.64 -25.53 15.15
CA ARG A 200 -2.03 -24.37 15.99
C ARG A 200 -2.89 -23.33 15.26
N HIS A 201 -2.95 -23.35 13.92
CA HIS A 201 -3.64 -22.31 13.12
C HIS A 201 -5.16 -22.45 12.97
N GLN A 202 -5.70 -23.68 13.02
CA GLN A 202 -7.16 -23.85 12.98
C GLN A 202 -7.82 -23.31 14.25
N ALA A 203 -7.11 -23.39 15.39
CA ALA A 203 -7.58 -22.87 16.66
C ALA A 203 -7.71 -21.34 16.65
N TRP A 204 -6.77 -20.61 16.03
CA TRP A 204 -6.80 -19.15 15.99
C TRP A 204 -7.99 -18.59 15.19
N TRP A 205 -8.27 -19.14 14.00
CA TRP A 205 -9.40 -18.72 13.15
C TRP A 205 -10.77 -19.05 13.76
N ARG A 206 -10.87 -20.15 14.54
CA ARG A 206 -12.10 -20.47 15.29
C ARG A 206 -12.31 -19.55 16.49
N ARG A 207 -11.23 -19.06 17.10
CA ARG A 207 -11.26 -18.14 18.25
C ARG A 207 -11.70 -16.74 17.85
N THR A 208 -11.17 -16.19 16.75
CA THR A 208 -11.53 -14.84 16.27
C THR A 208 -12.96 -14.72 15.73
N LYS A 209 -13.57 -15.81 15.27
CA LYS A 209 -15.01 -15.86 14.92
C LYS A 209 -15.93 -15.85 16.13
N ARG A 210 -15.47 -16.25 17.32
CA ARG A 210 -16.29 -16.30 18.54
C ARG A 210 -16.31 -14.94 19.26
N ASP A 211 -15.28 -14.12 19.05
CA ASP A 211 -15.12 -12.79 19.69
C ASP A 211 -15.68 -11.62 18.86
N SER A 212 -16.31 -11.86 17.70
CA SER A 212 -16.97 -10.82 16.90
C SER A 212 -18.42 -10.56 17.36
N GLY A 213 -18.60 -10.30 18.66
CA GLY A 213 -19.80 -9.67 19.23
C GLY A 213 -19.57 -8.18 19.49
N PRO A 214 -20.61 -7.35 19.62
CA PRO A 214 -20.47 -5.91 19.83
C PRO A 214 -19.70 -5.62 21.14
N PRO A 215 -18.84 -4.58 21.18
CA PRO A 215 -17.90 -4.36 22.27
C PRO A 215 -18.62 -3.96 23.56
N ARG A 216 -18.47 -4.78 24.61
CA ARG A 216 -18.79 -4.37 25.99
C ARG A 216 -17.62 -3.55 26.55
N ARG A 217 -17.93 -2.40 27.15
CA ARG A 217 -16.97 -1.55 27.88
C ARG A 217 -16.48 -2.27 29.13
N ALA A 218 -15.18 -2.50 29.28
CA ALA A 218 -14.49 -2.56 30.58
C ALA A 218 -12.95 -2.69 30.41
N GLY A 219 -12.23 -1.87 31.19
CA GLY A 219 -11.05 -2.29 31.96
C GLY A 219 -9.72 -2.47 31.24
N ALA A 220 -8.88 -1.44 31.26
CA ALA A 220 -7.46 -1.54 30.93
C ALA A 220 -6.75 -2.49 31.92
N THR A 221 -6.09 -3.52 31.40
CA THR A 221 -4.94 -4.16 32.06
C THR A 221 -3.88 -4.46 30.99
N HIS A 222 -2.68 -3.93 31.23
CA HIS A 222 -1.49 -4.12 30.41
C HIS A 222 -1.01 -5.58 30.50
N ALA A 223 -0.79 -6.22 29.35
CA ALA A 223 0.03 -7.41 29.25
C ALA A 223 1.11 -7.16 28.19
N ALA A 224 2.33 -6.89 28.67
CA ALA A 224 3.53 -6.84 27.85
C ALA A 224 3.81 -8.22 27.27
N ALA A 225 3.86 -8.33 25.94
CA ALA A 225 4.38 -9.51 25.27
C ALA A 225 5.78 -9.19 24.73
N SER A 226 6.79 -9.61 25.48
CA SER A 226 8.17 -9.72 25.02
C SER A 226 8.25 -10.74 23.89
N GLY A 227 8.73 -10.29 22.73
CA GLY A 227 8.87 -11.13 21.53
C GLY A 227 10.10 -10.72 20.74
N ALA A 228 11.11 -11.59 20.79
CA ALA A 228 12.45 -11.45 20.25
C ALA A 228 12.56 -10.70 18.91
N ALA A 229 13.44 -9.69 18.88
CA ALA A 229 13.89 -9.02 17.67
C ALA A 229 14.57 -10.03 16.74
N ARG A 230 14.02 -10.22 15.54
CA ARG A 230 14.75 -10.84 14.43
C ARG A 230 15.72 -9.82 13.84
N PRO A 231 16.91 -10.24 13.38
CA PRO A 231 17.94 -9.33 12.88
C PRO A 231 17.40 -8.52 11.70
N ARG A 232 17.70 -7.21 11.72
CA ARG A 232 17.47 -6.30 10.60
C ARG A 232 18.29 -6.85 9.41
N GLY A 233 17.63 -7.14 8.29
CA GLY A 233 18.34 -7.38 7.03
C GLY A 233 19.13 -6.13 6.63
N PRO A 234 20.19 -6.25 5.82
CA PRO A 234 21.00 -5.10 5.44
C PRO A 234 20.08 -4.08 4.76
N ALA A 235 19.95 -2.91 5.36
CA ALA A 235 19.49 -1.74 4.62
C ALA A 235 20.52 -1.50 3.50
N CYS A 236 20.11 -0.94 2.36
CA CYS A 236 21.09 -0.46 1.39
C CYS A 236 21.97 0.57 2.12
N ASP A 237 23.20 0.17 2.48
CA ASP A 237 24.18 0.97 3.20
C ASP A 237 24.64 2.09 2.26
N LEU A 238 23.82 3.14 2.20
CA LEU A 238 24.09 4.36 1.46
C LEU A 238 24.92 5.26 2.38
N ALA A 239 26.23 5.27 2.13
CA ALA A 239 27.19 6.22 2.69
C ALA A 239 26.85 7.66 2.28
#